data_AF-A0AAW0WTC4-F1
#
_entry.id   AF-A0AAW0WTC4-F1
#
_cell.length_a   1.000
_cell.length_b   1.000
_cell.length_c   1.000
_cell.angle_alpha   90.00
_cell.angle_beta   90.00
_cell.angle_gamma   90.00
#
_symmetry.space_group_name_H-M   'P 1'
#
loop_
_entity.id
_entity.type
_entity.pdbx_description
1 polymer ?
#
loop_
_entity_poly.entity_id
_entity_poly.type
_entity_poly.pdbx_seq_one_letter_code
_entity_poly.pdbx_strand_id
1 'polypeptide(L)'
;QAYFQRQAVALKNIQFGSSGIQAQKLQAAVEASYCVAYKIAEQQKCHTIAENLIMPCAYEMVSKVCGEDQAKKLSVISLSNNTIRRRVDDMASDILSQVTTEIKESSYGKFSLQFYESCDVASCAVLLGFVRYVHQDKIKEEFLLCEDLLTTTKGEDVFNINSFFTKNGLDWNSVQQVGNDVYIKSKLV
;
A
#
# COMPACT_ATOMS: atom_id res chain seq x y z
N GLN A 1 -3.43 -10.58 5.02
CA GLN A 1 -3.23 -12.01 4.65
C GLN A 1 -3.73 -12.34 3.24
N ALA A 2 -4.85 -11.76 2.79
CA ALA A 2 -5.41 -11.98 1.44
C ALA A 2 -4.48 -11.56 0.28
N TYR A 3 -3.69 -10.48 0.42
CA TYR A 3 -2.74 -10.03 -0.61
C TYR A 3 -1.73 -11.12 -1.03
N PHE A 4 -0.99 -11.66 -0.05
CA PHE A 4 0.01 -12.71 -0.29
C PHE A 4 -0.62 -13.95 -0.94
N GLN A 5 -1.86 -14.30 -0.56
CA GLN A 5 -2.58 -15.40 -1.17
C GLN A 5 -2.96 -15.10 -2.63
N ARG A 6 -3.48 -13.90 -2.93
CA ARG A 6 -3.79 -13.47 -4.31
C ARG A 6 -2.55 -13.45 -5.19
N GLN A 7 -1.44 -12.95 -4.67
CA GLN A 7 -0.18 -12.89 -5.41
C GLN A 7 0.41 -14.29 -5.66
N ALA A 8 0.30 -15.19 -4.68
CA ALA A 8 0.67 -16.59 -4.87
C ALA A 8 -0.20 -17.31 -5.92
N VAL A 9 -1.48 -16.95 -6.06
CA VAL A 9 -2.36 -17.46 -7.13
C VAL A 9 -2.00 -16.84 -8.48
N ALA A 10 -1.78 -15.53 -8.55
CA ALA A 10 -1.43 -14.84 -9.79
C ALA A 10 -0.13 -15.39 -10.41
N LEU A 11 0.88 -15.65 -9.58
CA LEU A 11 2.15 -16.20 -10.04
C LEU A 11 2.05 -17.67 -10.50
N LYS A 12 1.12 -18.46 -9.93
CA LYS A 12 0.81 -19.82 -10.41
C LYS A 12 0.18 -19.82 -11.80
N ASN A 13 -0.65 -18.82 -12.11
CA ASN A 13 -1.39 -18.74 -13.38
C ASN A 13 -0.51 -18.28 -14.56
N ILE A 14 0.66 -17.69 -14.32
CA ILE A 14 1.59 -17.23 -15.36
C ILE A 14 2.35 -18.41 -16.01
N GLN A 15 2.28 -19.64 -15.47
CA GLN A 15 3.09 -20.76 -15.95
C GLN A 15 2.28 -21.97 -16.42
N PHE A 16 1.85 -21.97 -17.69
CA PHE A 16 1.62 -23.22 -18.42
C PHE A 16 2.90 -23.56 -19.21
N GLY A 17 3.66 -24.55 -18.71
CA GLY A 17 4.82 -25.13 -19.42
C GLY A 17 5.94 -25.65 -18.50
N SER A 18 5.90 -26.94 -18.16
CA SER A 18 7.05 -27.80 -17.82
C SER A 18 8.03 -27.40 -16.68
N SER A 19 7.71 -26.45 -15.79
CA SER A 19 8.70 -25.77 -14.91
C SER A 19 8.44 -25.84 -13.39
N GLY A 20 7.79 -26.90 -12.88
CA GLY A 20 7.23 -26.93 -11.51
C GLY A 20 8.17 -26.58 -10.34
N ILE A 21 9.45 -27.03 -10.36
CA ILE A 21 10.38 -26.81 -9.23
C ILE A 21 11.04 -25.42 -9.28
N GLN A 22 11.41 -24.95 -10.47
CA GLN A 22 12.02 -23.62 -10.66
C GLN A 22 11.00 -22.51 -10.37
N ALA A 23 9.74 -22.74 -10.77
CA ALA A 23 8.59 -21.90 -10.46
C ALA A 23 8.40 -21.70 -8.96
N GLN A 24 8.42 -22.81 -8.20
CA GLN A 24 8.21 -22.80 -6.76
C GLN A 24 9.32 -22.08 -6.01
N LYS A 25 10.58 -22.22 -6.45
CA LYS A 25 11.71 -21.47 -5.85
C LYS A 25 11.61 -19.98 -6.11
N LEU A 26 11.23 -19.57 -7.32
CA LEU A 26 11.02 -18.15 -7.64
C LEU A 26 9.83 -17.58 -6.85
N GLN A 27 8.76 -18.37 -6.69
CA GLN A 27 7.60 -18.03 -5.88
C GLN A 27 7.99 -17.72 -4.43
N ALA A 28 8.72 -18.64 -3.79
CA ALA A 28 9.16 -18.47 -2.41
C ALA A 28 10.06 -17.23 -2.24
N ALA A 29 10.93 -16.92 -3.22
CA ALA A 29 11.76 -15.73 -3.19
C ALA A 29 10.95 -14.43 -3.31
N VAL A 30 9.92 -14.43 -4.16
CA VAL A 30 8.98 -13.31 -4.28
C VAL A 30 8.21 -13.13 -2.98
N GLU A 31 7.63 -14.19 -2.41
CA GLU A 31 6.92 -14.14 -1.13
C GLU A 31 7.81 -13.62 0.01
N ALA A 32 9.04 -14.13 0.11
CA ALA A 32 10.00 -13.70 1.13
C ALA A 32 10.28 -12.19 1.04
N SER A 33 10.47 -11.65 -0.16
CA SER A 33 10.74 -10.21 -0.28
C SER A 33 9.50 -9.33 -0.05
N TYR A 34 8.28 -9.83 -0.30
CA TYR A 34 7.07 -9.10 0.10
C TYR A 34 6.88 -9.14 1.62
N CYS A 35 7.24 -10.24 2.27
CA CYS A 35 7.25 -10.33 3.72
C CYS A 35 8.21 -9.29 4.34
N VAL A 36 9.42 -9.16 3.80
CA VAL A 36 10.37 -8.12 4.22
C VAL A 36 9.81 -6.72 3.99
N ALA A 37 9.26 -6.44 2.80
CA ALA A 37 8.68 -5.14 2.48
C ALA A 37 7.53 -4.77 3.42
N TYR A 38 6.65 -5.73 3.73
CA TYR A 38 5.56 -5.54 4.67
C TYR A 38 6.07 -5.21 6.07
N LYS A 39 7.08 -5.94 6.57
CA LYS A 39 7.65 -5.68 7.90
C LYS A 39 8.37 -4.34 7.99
N ILE A 40 9.01 -3.90 6.91
CA ILE A 40 9.62 -2.56 6.83
C ILE A 40 8.53 -1.48 6.90
N ALA A 41 7.46 -1.62 6.11
CA ALA A 41 6.35 -0.67 6.10
C ALA A 41 5.60 -0.64 7.45
N GLU A 42 5.30 -1.81 8.03
CA GLU A 42 4.65 -1.95 9.35
C GLU A 42 5.44 -1.24 10.46
N GLN A 43 6.77 -1.29 10.40
CA GLN A 43 7.66 -0.64 11.37
C GLN A 43 8.07 0.78 10.96
N GLN A 44 7.51 1.32 9.87
CA GLN A 44 7.79 2.66 9.35
C GLN A 44 9.30 2.91 9.13
N LYS A 45 10.01 1.91 8.62
CA LYS A 45 11.46 2.00 8.34
C LYS A 45 11.73 2.40 6.90
N CYS A 46 12.87 3.06 6.67
CA CYS A 46 13.34 3.36 5.31
C CYS A 46 13.57 2.07 4.52
N HIS A 47 13.17 2.06 3.24
CA HIS A 47 13.31 0.90 2.36
C HIS A 47 14.77 0.44 2.18
N THR A 48 15.73 1.37 2.29
CA THR A 48 17.17 1.10 2.21
C THR A 48 17.68 0.14 3.29
N ILE A 49 16.94 -0.03 4.40
CA ILE A 49 17.34 -0.98 5.45
C ILE A 49 17.39 -2.43 4.95
N ALA A 50 16.61 -2.76 3.92
CA ALA A 50 16.56 -4.10 3.36
C ALA A 50 17.89 -4.51 2.70
N GLU A 51 18.45 -3.63 1.89
CA GLU A 51 19.72 -3.84 1.20
C GLU A 51 20.93 -3.58 2.11
N ASN A 52 20.86 -2.56 2.97
CA ASN A 52 22.02 -2.13 3.76
C ASN A 52 22.21 -2.95 5.04
N LEU A 53 21.16 -3.60 5.55
CA LEU A 53 21.22 -4.30 6.84
C LEU A 53 20.58 -5.67 6.81
N ILE A 54 19.32 -5.79 6.39
CA ILE A 54 18.57 -7.06 6.49
C ILE A 54 19.23 -8.15 5.65
N MET A 55 19.55 -7.88 4.38
CA MET A 55 20.18 -8.87 3.51
C MET A 55 21.60 -9.26 3.98
N PRO A 56 22.51 -8.33 4.30
CA PRO A 56 23.82 -8.67 4.87
C PRO A 56 23.73 -9.53 6.13
N CYS A 57 22.87 -9.15 7.09
CA CYS A 57 22.71 -9.91 8.33
C CYS A 57 22.14 -11.31 8.05
N ALA A 58 21.13 -11.43 7.18
CA ALA A 58 20.57 -12.73 6.81
C ALA A 58 21.62 -13.62 6.14
N TYR A 59 22.43 -13.07 5.23
CA TYR A 59 23.51 -13.80 4.59
C TYR A 59 24.55 -14.30 5.59
N GLU A 60 25.02 -13.43 6.48
CA GLU A 60 26.01 -13.79 7.50
C GLU A 60 25.48 -14.86 8.46
N MET A 61 24.25 -14.70 8.96
CA MET A 61 23.62 -15.68 9.85
C MET A 61 23.51 -17.06 9.17
N VAL A 62 23.02 -17.12 7.92
CA VAL A 62 22.87 -18.39 7.20
C VAL A 62 24.24 -18.97 6.82
N SER A 63 25.23 -18.16 6.46
CA SER A 63 26.59 -18.66 6.18
C SER A 63 27.20 -19.30 7.43
N LYS A 64 27.08 -18.66 8.60
CA LYS A 64 27.64 -19.16 9.86
C LYS A 64 26.91 -20.40 10.40
N VAL A 65 25.58 -20.45 10.28
CA VAL A 65 24.77 -21.52 10.88
C VAL A 65 24.56 -22.69 9.92
N CYS A 66 24.38 -22.42 8.63
CA CYS A 66 23.96 -23.40 7.62
C CYS A 66 25.01 -23.63 6.51
N GLY A 67 26.06 -22.82 6.46
CA GLY A 67 27.12 -22.89 5.46
C GLY A 67 26.92 -21.97 4.26
N GLU A 68 28.04 -21.62 3.60
CA GLU A 68 28.14 -20.68 2.49
C GLU A 68 27.19 -21.00 1.32
N ASP A 69 27.06 -22.29 0.97
CA ASP A 69 26.22 -22.73 -0.14
C ASP A 69 24.72 -22.53 0.10
N GLN A 70 24.28 -22.54 1.37
CA GLN A 70 22.90 -22.21 1.71
C GLN A 70 22.69 -20.69 1.68
N ALA A 71 23.66 -19.91 2.14
CA ALA A 71 23.60 -18.45 2.13
C ALA A 71 23.47 -17.89 0.71
N LYS A 72 24.21 -18.45 -0.26
CA LYS A 72 24.12 -18.07 -1.69
C LYS A 72 22.71 -18.15 -2.27
N LYS A 73 21.84 -19.02 -1.72
CA LYS A 73 20.44 -19.14 -2.17
C LYS A 73 19.60 -17.90 -1.84
N LEU A 74 20.01 -17.10 -0.85
CA LEU A 74 19.33 -15.84 -0.50
C LEU A 74 19.46 -14.78 -1.60
N SER A 75 20.47 -14.88 -2.48
CA SER A 75 20.69 -13.91 -3.57
C SER A 75 19.53 -13.84 -4.58
N VAL A 76 18.67 -14.86 -4.61
CA VAL A 76 17.45 -14.89 -5.44
C VAL A 76 16.37 -13.95 -4.88
N ILE A 77 16.46 -13.56 -3.61
CA ILE A 77 15.49 -12.66 -2.96
C ILE A 77 15.88 -11.21 -3.27
N SER A 78 15.16 -10.56 -4.18
CA SER A 78 15.39 -9.15 -4.49
C SER A 78 14.95 -8.23 -3.35
N LEU A 79 15.92 -7.65 -2.62
CA LEU A 79 15.69 -6.72 -1.50
C LEU A 79 16.25 -5.30 -1.74
N SER A 80 16.54 -4.92 -2.99
CA SER A 80 17.01 -3.56 -3.27
C SER A 80 15.98 -2.50 -2.86
N ASN A 81 16.44 -1.30 -2.54
CA ASN A 81 15.60 -0.17 -2.14
C ASN A 81 14.41 0.04 -3.11
N ASN A 82 14.68 0.00 -4.42
CA ASN A 82 13.65 0.12 -5.46
C ASN A 82 12.66 -1.05 -5.45
N THR A 83 13.12 -2.26 -5.15
CA THR A 83 12.26 -3.44 -5.10
C THR A 83 11.33 -3.38 -3.89
N ILE A 84 11.86 -3.00 -2.72
CA ILE A 84 11.04 -2.84 -1.51
C ILE A 84 10.01 -1.74 -1.70
N ARG A 85 10.41 -0.60 -2.26
CA ARG A 85 9.46 0.49 -2.60
C ARG A 85 8.30 -0.02 -3.45
N ARG A 86 8.61 -0.66 -4.59
CA ARG A 86 7.56 -1.19 -5.49
C ARG A 86 6.62 -2.15 -4.78
N ARG A 87 7.15 -3.04 -3.93
CA ARG A 87 6.33 -4.00 -3.18
C ARG A 87 5.40 -3.31 -2.18
N VAL A 88 5.87 -2.26 -1.51
CA VAL A 88 5.03 -1.43 -0.64
C VAL A 88 3.95 -0.72 -1.47
N ASP A 89 4.30 -0.14 -2.61
CA ASP A 89 3.36 0.53 -3.52
C ASP A 89 2.31 -0.46 -4.06
N ASP A 90 2.71 -1.67 -4.42
CA ASP A 90 1.84 -2.75 -4.90
C ASP A 90 0.85 -3.19 -3.81
N MET A 91 1.32 -3.36 -2.57
CA MET A 91 0.46 -3.67 -1.42
C MET A 91 -0.51 -2.55 -1.10
N ALA A 92 -0.05 -1.29 -1.13
CA ALA A 92 -0.90 -0.13 -0.91
C ALA A 92 -2.00 -0.01 -1.99
N SER A 93 -1.63 -0.24 -3.25
CA SER A 93 -2.57 -0.22 -4.38
C SER A 93 -3.62 -1.32 -4.28
N ASP A 94 -3.25 -2.53 -3.84
CA ASP A 94 -4.20 -3.63 -3.61
C ASP A 94 -5.15 -3.33 -2.44
N ILE A 95 -4.67 -2.72 -1.35
CA ILE A 95 -5.53 -2.27 -0.25
C ILE A 95 -6.53 -1.23 -0.76
N LEU A 96 -6.06 -0.21 -1.49
CA LEU A 96 -6.92 0.82 -2.08
C LEU A 96 -7.96 0.20 -3.03
N SER A 97 -7.56 -0.76 -3.84
CA SER A 97 -8.49 -1.48 -4.73
C SER A 97 -9.56 -2.25 -3.95
N GLN A 98 -9.21 -2.88 -2.81
CA GLN A 98 -10.21 -3.56 -1.97
C GLN A 98 -11.18 -2.56 -1.34
N VAL A 99 -10.66 -1.49 -0.74
CA VAL A 99 -11.50 -0.45 -0.12
C VAL A 99 -12.46 0.16 -1.15
N THR A 100 -11.96 0.53 -2.32
CA THR A 100 -12.80 1.12 -3.39
C THR A 100 -13.83 0.14 -3.94
N THR A 101 -13.49 -1.15 -4.09
CA THR A 101 -14.45 -2.20 -4.46
C THR A 101 -15.53 -2.38 -3.39
N GLU A 102 -15.15 -2.49 -2.11
CA GLU A 102 -16.12 -2.66 -1.02
C GLU A 102 -17.09 -1.47 -0.90
N ILE A 103 -16.61 -0.23 -1.12
CA ILE A 103 -17.46 0.97 -1.18
C ILE A 103 -18.49 0.86 -2.31
N LYS A 104 -18.04 0.44 -3.51
CA LYS A 104 -18.89 0.26 -4.69
C LYS A 104 -19.93 -0.85 -4.50
N GLU A 105 -19.55 -1.92 -3.81
CA GLU A 105 -20.43 -3.04 -3.49
C GLU A 105 -21.39 -2.76 -2.32
N SER A 106 -21.16 -1.68 -1.56
CA SER A 106 -22.06 -1.34 -0.45
C SER A 106 -23.48 -1.08 -0.95
N SER A 107 -24.47 -1.64 -0.26
CA SER A 107 -25.89 -1.56 -0.64
C SER A 107 -26.43 -0.14 -0.75
N TYR A 108 -25.72 0.83 -0.16
CA TYR A 108 -26.09 2.23 -0.14
C TYR A 108 -25.31 3.06 -1.16
N GLY A 109 -24.21 2.54 -1.70
CA GLY A 109 -23.30 3.28 -2.58
C GLY A 109 -22.83 4.60 -1.96
N LYS A 110 -22.78 4.68 -0.63
CA LYS A 110 -22.64 5.93 0.13
C LYS A 110 -21.56 5.79 1.17
N PHE A 111 -20.77 6.85 1.33
CA PHE A 111 -19.68 6.89 2.29
C PHE A 111 -19.49 8.30 2.83
N SER A 112 -18.70 8.41 3.89
CA SER A 112 -18.28 9.69 4.46
C SER A 112 -16.77 9.78 4.43
N LEU A 113 -16.26 11.00 4.35
CA LEU A 113 -14.84 11.30 4.30
C LEU A 113 -14.44 12.07 5.55
N GLN A 114 -13.24 11.81 6.03
CA GLN A 114 -12.58 12.65 7.03
C GLN A 114 -11.22 13.07 6.52
N PHE A 115 -10.97 14.37 6.50
CA PHE A 115 -9.69 14.92 6.09
C PHE A 115 -8.92 15.50 7.27
N TYR A 116 -7.63 15.21 7.29
CA TYR A 116 -6.66 15.75 8.23
C TYR A 116 -5.54 16.44 7.47
N GLU A 117 -5.16 17.63 7.91
CA GLU A 117 -3.94 18.28 7.47
C GLU A 117 -2.79 17.80 8.36
N SER A 118 -1.71 17.34 7.74
CA SER A 118 -0.47 16.98 8.42
C SER A 118 0.70 17.66 7.71
N CYS A 119 1.91 17.52 8.25
CA CYS A 119 3.13 17.89 7.56
C CYS A 119 3.93 16.62 7.21
N ASP A 120 4.57 16.62 6.04
CA ASP A 120 5.56 15.61 5.68
C ASP A 120 6.92 15.88 6.37
N VAL A 121 7.91 15.03 6.08
CA VAL A 121 9.26 15.16 6.64
C VAL A 121 10.01 16.41 6.16
N ALA A 122 9.54 17.07 5.10
CA ALA A 122 10.06 18.31 4.55
C ALA A 122 9.27 19.55 5.04
N SER A 123 8.33 19.38 5.97
CA SER A 123 7.39 20.42 6.44
C SER A 123 6.45 20.96 5.36
N CYS A 124 6.23 20.20 4.29
CA CYS A 124 5.18 20.46 3.32
C CYS A 124 3.84 19.98 3.90
N ALA A 125 2.78 20.77 3.70
CA ALA A 125 1.44 20.38 4.10
C ALA A 125 0.97 19.20 3.23
N VAL A 126 0.37 18.19 3.87
CA VAL A 126 -0.22 17.02 3.22
C VAL A 126 -1.65 16.82 3.72
N LEU A 127 -2.52 16.38 2.82
CA LEU A 127 -3.91 16.04 3.12
C LEU A 127 -4.04 14.53 3.26
N LEU A 128 -4.42 14.07 4.44
CA LEU A 128 -4.76 12.68 4.71
C LEU A 128 -6.27 12.51 4.65
N GLY A 129 -6.75 11.59 3.82
CA GLY A 129 -8.17 11.25 3.70
C GLY A 129 -8.46 9.87 4.23
N PHE A 130 -9.44 9.78 5.14
CA PHE A 130 -10.03 8.53 5.61
C PHE A 130 -11.45 8.40 5.09
N VAL A 131 -11.86 7.17 4.80
CA VAL A 131 -13.20 6.86 4.32
C VAL A 131 -13.92 5.97 5.32
N ARG A 132 -15.17 6.32 5.62
CA ARG A 132 -16.06 5.52 6.45
C ARG A 132 -17.28 5.10 5.64
N TYR A 133 -17.52 3.80 5.56
CA TYR A 133 -18.55 3.19 4.73
C TYR A 133 -19.13 1.94 5.40
N VAL A 134 -20.28 1.46 4.89
CA VAL A 134 -20.92 0.23 5.38
C VAL A 134 -20.60 -0.90 4.40
N HIS A 135 -20.04 -2.00 4.90
CA HIS A 135 -19.84 -3.22 4.12
C HIS A 135 -20.24 -4.43 4.97
N GLN A 136 -21.10 -5.30 4.44
CA GLN A 136 -21.65 -6.47 5.16
C GLN A 136 -22.21 -6.09 6.54
N ASP A 137 -23.07 -5.07 6.59
CA ASP A 137 -23.71 -4.53 7.80
C ASP A 137 -22.75 -4.05 8.90
N LYS A 138 -21.47 -3.84 8.57
CA LYS A 138 -20.46 -3.29 9.47
C LYS A 138 -19.96 -1.95 8.96
N ILE A 139 -19.83 -1.00 9.87
CA ILE A 139 -19.14 0.25 9.59
C ILE A 139 -17.64 -0.04 9.57
N LYS A 140 -16.99 0.27 8.45
CA LYS A 140 -15.54 0.24 8.29
C LYS A 140 -15.02 1.67 8.17
N GLU A 141 -13.83 1.90 8.70
CA GLU A 141 -13.06 3.12 8.52
C GLU A 141 -11.66 2.74 8.05
N GLU A 142 -11.26 3.27 6.91
CA GLU A 142 -10.02 2.88 6.23
C GLU A 142 -9.32 4.13 5.71
N PHE A 143 -7.99 4.06 5.60
CA PHE A 143 -7.20 5.09 4.93
C PHE A 143 -7.50 5.07 3.42
N LEU A 144 -7.71 6.25 2.83
CA LEU A 144 -8.09 6.39 1.42
C LEU A 144 -6.98 7.06 0.60
N LEU A 145 -6.45 8.20 1.04
CA LEU A 145 -5.48 8.99 0.26
C LEU A 145 -4.52 9.79 1.13
N CYS A 146 -3.36 10.08 0.57
CA CYS A 146 -2.41 11.09 1.06
C CYS A 146 -1.95 11.90 -0.16
N GLU A 147 -2.28 13.18 -0.19
CA GLU A 147 -1.97 14.08 -1.31
C GLU A 147 -1.25 15.32 -0.80
N ASP A 148 -0.25 15.78 -1.54
CA ASP A 148 0.47 17.01 -1.21
C ASP A 148 -0.45 18.23 -1.36
N LEU A 149 -0.44 19.12 -0.36
CA LEU A 149 -1.07 20.43 -0.46
C LEU A 149 -0.03 21.39 -1.03
N LEU A 150 -0.03 21.52 -2.37
CA LEU A 150 0.90 22.39 -3.10
C LEU A 150 0.56 23.86 -2.84
N THR A 151 1.04 24.36 -1.70
CA THR A 151 1.29 25.76 -1.32
C THR A 151 0.14 26.76 -1.35
N THR A 152 -1.06 26.40 -1.79
CA THR A 152 -2.22 27.26 -1.61
C THR A 152 -3.33 26.54 -0.88
N THR A 153 -4.27 27.33 -0.38
CA THR A 153 -5.50 26.82 0.21
C THR A 153 -6.66 27.41 -0.58
N LYS A 154 -6.60 27.26 -1.90
CA LYS A 154 -7.61 27.75 -2.83
C LYS A 154 -8.40 26.55 -3.35
N GLY A 155 -9.60 26.78 -3.87
CA GLY A 155 -10.46 25.71 -4.39
C GLY A 155 -9.83 24.84 -5.50
N GLU A 156 -8.68 25.24 -6.05
CA GLU A 156 -7.89 24.47 -7.01
C GLU A 156 -7.28 23.19 -6.38
N ASP A 157 -6.98 23.18 -5.09
CA ASP A 157 -6.45 22.00 -4.38
C ASP A 157 -7.53 20.92 -4.18
N VAL A 158 -8.81 21.32 -4.15
CA VAL A 158 -9.98 20.42 -4.17
C VAL A 158 -10.09 19.67 -5.51
N PHE A 159 -9.53 20.22 -6.58
CA PHE A 159 -9.56 19.60 -7.91
C PHE A 159 -8.73 18.32 -7.97
N ASN A 160 -7.63 18.25 -7.19
CA ASN A 160 -6.81 17.04 -7.09
C ASN A 160 -7.57 15.90 -6.40
N ILE A 161 -8.38 16.20 -5.39
CA ILE A 161 -9.23 15.20 -4.72
C ILE A 161 -10.21 14.59 -5.72
N ASN A 162 -10.94 15.41 -6.49
CA ASN A 162 -11.90 14.88 -7.46
C ASN A 162 -11.26 13.99 -8.55
N SER A 163 -10.02 14.33 -8.95
CA SER A 163 -9.23 13.49 -9.86
C SER A 163 -8.91 12.12 -9.25
N PHE A 164 -8.59 12.07 -7.95
CA PHE A 164 -8.38 10.83 -7.21
C PHE A 164 -9.66 9.97 -7.21
N PHE A 165 -10.82 10.57 -6.91
CA PHE A 165 -12.10 9.84 -6.92
C PHE A 165 -12.39 9.24 -8.30
N THR A 166 -12.27 10.05 -9.35
CA THR A 166 -12.49 9.63 -10.73
C THR A 166 -11.55 8.50 -11.15
N LYS A 167 -10.25 8.62 -10.83
CA LYS A 167 -9.23 7.60 -11.13
C LYS A 167 -9.53 6.27 -10.45
N ASN A 168 -10.07 6.30 -9.24
CA ASN A 168 -10.43 5.10 -8.46
C ASN A 168 -11.88 4.63 -8.71
N GLY A 169 -12.60 5.27 -9.64
CA GLY A 169 -13.97 4.95 -10.00
C GLY A 169 -14.97 5.20 -8.86
N LEU A 170 -14.64 6.08 -7.93
CA LEU A 170 -15.55 6.55 -6.89
C LEU A 170 -16.26 7.81 -7.38
N ASP A 171 -17.55 7.95 -7.05
CA ASP A 171 -18.33 9.14 -7.37
C ASP A 171 -18.35 10.10 -6.17
N TRP A 172 -17.96 11.35 -6.38
CA TRP A 172 -18.02 12.38 -5.35
C TRP A 172 -19.46 12.61 -4.84
N ASN A 173 -20.48 12.44 -5.68
CA ASN A 173 -21.88 12.61 -5.27
C ASN A 173 -22.35 11.53 -4.28
N SER A 174 -21.58 10.45 -4.14
CA SER A 174 -21.82 9.38 -3.16
C SER A 174 -21.37 9.77 -1.75
N VAL A 175 -20.61 10.86 -1.60
CA VAL A 175 -20.17 11.39 -0.31
C VAL A 175 -21.37 11.99 0.43
N GLN A 176 -21.73 11.41 1.57
CA GLN A 176 -22.83 11.89 2.41
C GLN A 176 -22.39 12.94 3.42
N GLN A 177 -21.13 12.89 3.83
CA GLN A 177 -20.59 13.76 4.85
C GLN A 177 -19.08 13.90 4.65
N VAL A 178 -18.59 15.12 4.84
CA VAL A 178 -17.16 15.43 4.92
C VAL A 178 -16.90 16.01 6.32
N GLY A 179 -16.13 15.30 7.13
CA GLY A 179 -15.62 15.76 8.41
C GLY A 179 -14.23 16.34 8.26
N ASN A 180 -13.95 17.46 8.93
CA ASN A 180 -12.63 18.07 8.97
C ASN A 180 -12.32 18.47 10.41
N ASP A 181 -11.07 18.30 10.84
CA ASP A 181 -10.64 18.81 12.14
C ASP A 181 -10.35 20.32 12.02
N VAL A 182 -11.24 21.12 12.61
CA VAL A 182 -11.23 22.57 12.95
C VAL A 182 -10.81 23.63 11.90
N TYR A 183 -9.94 23.38 10.91
CA TYR A 183 -9.38 24.42 10.02
C TYR A 183 -9.85 24.42 8.56
N ILE A 184 -10.52 23.37 8.08
CA ILE A 184 -10.93 23.26 6.66
C ILE A 184 -12.37 23.77 6.41
N LYS A 185 -13.10 24.17 7.48
CA LYS A 185 -14.51 24.61 7.39
C LYS A 185 -14.73 25.85 6.50
N SER A 186 -13.73 26.69 6.29
CA SER A 186 -13.84 27.90 5.46
C SER A 186 -13.48 27.67 3.98
N LYS A 187 -13.13 26.44 3.57
CA LYS A 187 -12.55 26.18 2.25
C LYS A 187 -13.22 25.08 1.43
N LEU A 188 -14.06 24.24 2.06
CA LEU A 188 -14.81 23.18 1.38
C LEU A 188 -16.32 23.47 1.22
N VAL A 189 -16.79 24.64 1.69
CA VAL A 189 -18.18 25.12 1.55
C VAL A 189 -18.17 26.51 0.95
#